data_AF-A0A941JJ57-F1
#
_entry.id   AF-A0A941JJ57-F1
#
_cell.length_a   1.000
_cell.length_b   1.000
_cell.length_c   1.000
_cell.angle_alpha   90.00
_cell.angle_beta   90.00
_cell.angle_gamma   90.00
#
_symmetry.space_group_name_H-M   'P 1'
#
loop_
_entity.id
_entity.type
_entity.pdbx_description
1 polymer ?
#
loop_
_entity_poly.entity_id
_entity_poly.type
_entity_poly.pdbx_seq_one_letter_code
_entity_poly.pdbx_strand_id
1 'polypeptide(L)'
;IALGLAEQFDLNHVALRLWNLSGQPDNGYGEPVSADLRAFADSLKAPYCGTDTGFEAVAWLDAKPKSLALVPLRLEADGPSVGLLVLGSDDAERFSPDMGTTFLESIGQLASAALHRLEPAAPKA
;
A
#
# COMPACT_ATOMS: atom_id res chain seq x y z
N ILE A 1 -5.72 -3.99 11.01
CA ILE A 1 -6.20 -3.38 9.74
C ILE A 1 -5.91 -4.29 8.56
N ALA A 2 -4.65 -4.68 8.31
CA ALA A 2 -4.31 -5.62 7.22
C ALA A 2 -5.01 -7.00 7.35
N LEU A 3 -5.09 -7.58 8.55
CA LEU A 3 -5.73 -8.87 8.78
C LEU A 3 -7.25 -8.86 8.50
N GLY A 4 -7.95 -7.81 8.94
CA GLY A 4 -9.39 -7.65 8.69
C GLY A 4 -9.75 -7.35 7.24
N LEU A 5 -8.80 -6.85 6.44
CA LEU A 5 -8.99 -6.67 5.00
C LEU A 5 -8.77 -8.00 4.25
N ALA A 6 -7.81 -8.83 4.68
CA ALA A 6 -7.57 -10.14 4.10
C ALA A 6 -8.76 -11.10 4.34
N GLU A 7 -9.32 -11.13 5.55
CA GLU A 7 -10.43 -12.01 5.92
C GLU A 7 -11.78 -11.58 5.30
N GLN A 8 -12.01 -10.28 5.16
CA GLN A 8 -13.30 -9.78 4.66
C GLN A 8 -13.36 -9.73 3.12
N PHE A 9 -12.23 -9.87 2.44
CA PHE A 9 -12.14 -9.76 0.99
C PHE A 9 -11.47 -10.94 0.29
N ASP A 10 -11.09 -12.03 0.96
CA ASP A 10 -10.47 -13.20 0.31
C ASP A 10 -9.20 -12.80 -0.49
N LEU A 11 -8.38 -11.93 0.10
CA LEU A 11 -7.14 -11.48 -0.52
C LEU A 11 -6.03 -12.48 -0.16
N ASN A 12 -5.58 -13.25 -1.16
CA ASN A 12 -4.58 -14.29 -0.97
C ASN A 12 -3.21 -13.74 -0.53
N HIS A 13 -2.85 -12.53 -1.00
CA HIS A 13 -1.56 -11.95 -0.72
C HIS A 13 -1.70 -10.46 -0.40
N VAL A 14 -1.24 -10.04 0.77
CA VAL A 14 -1.24 -8.64 1.20
C VAL A 14 0.09 -8.34 1.85
N ALA A 15 0.74 -7.26 1.42
CA ALA A 15 1.93 -6.72 2.06
C ALA A 15 1.78 -5.23 2.30
N LEU A 16 2.38 -4.75 3.39
CA LEU A 16 2.41 -3.34 3.75
C LEU A 16 3.84 -2.96 4.08
N ARG A 17 4.31 -1.88 3.47
CA ARG A 17 5.53 -1.18 3.88
C ARG A 17 5.19 0.26 4.19
N LEU A 18 5.77 0.75 5.27
CA LEU A 18 5.65 2.10 5.76
C LEU A 18 7.06 2.70 5.83
N TRP A 19 7.13 3.99 5.55
CA TRP A 19 8.36 4.77 5.59
C TRP A 19 8.00 6.21 5.94
N ASN A 20 9.00 7.02 6.28
CA ASN A 20 8.80 8.41 6.71
C ASN A 20 7.87 8.57 7.93
N LEU A 21 7.64 7.51 8.72
CA LEU A 21 6.87 7.58 9.96
C LEU A 21 7.80 7.53 11.18
N SER A 22 7.53 8.41 12.16
CA SER A 22 8.29 8.47 13.40
C SER A 22 7.95 7.28 14.30
N GLY A 23 8.96 6.49 14.71
CA GLY A 23 8.76 5.34 15.60
C GLY A 23 8.38 4.03 14.91
N GLN A 24 8.59 3.91 13.59
CA GLN A 24 8.45 2.63 12.91
C GLN A 24 9.58 1.67 13.34
N PRO A 25 9.28 0.37 13.54
CA PRO A 25 10.34 -0.63 13.74
C PRO A 25 11.12 -0.83 12.44
N ASP A 26 12.44 -1.03 12.52
CA ASP A 26 13.30 -1.36 11.38
C ASP A 26 13.03 -2.75 10.75
N ASN A 27 11.93 -3.42 11.12
CA ASN A 27 11.58 -4.75 10.66
C ASN A 27 10.10 -4.86 10.29
N GLY A 28 9.76 -5.90 9.51
CA GLY A 28 8.40 -6.10 9.03
C GLY A 28 7.96 -4.90 8.17
N TYR A 29 6.87 -4.25 8.56
CA TYR A 29 6.32 -3.12 7.80
C TYR A 29 7.24 -1.89 7.73
N GLY A 30 8.24 -1.74 8.60
CA GLY A 30 9.17 -0.61 8.55
C GLY A 30 10.53 -0.92 7.92
N GLU A 31 10.67 -2.06 7.24
CA GLU A 31 11.90 -2.38 6.52
C GLU A 31 12.24 -1.34 5.44
N PRO A 32 13.53 -1.07 5.20
CA PRO A 32 13.96 -0.08 4.24
C PRO A 32 13.53 -0.46 2.81
N VAL A 33 12.88 0.48 2.15
CA VAL A 33 12.43 0.36 0.76
C VAL A 33 13.38 1.09 -0.18
N SER A 34 13.63 0.60 -1.39
CA SER A 34 14.46 1.29 -2.38
C SER A 34 13.96 2.71 -2.67
N ALA A 35 14.88 3.65 -2.95
CA ALA A 35 14.51 5.03 -3.28
C ALA A 35 13.66 5.11 -4.56
N ASP A 36 13.92 4.20 -5.51
CA ASP A 36 13.17 4.07 -6.75
C ASP A 36 11.69 3.72 -6.50
N LEU A 37 11.43 2.72 -5.65
CA LEU A 37 10.06 2.31 -5.30
C LEU A 37 9.33 3.41 -4.51
N ARG A 38 10.05 4.17 -3.68
CA ARG A 38 9.49 5.35 -3.00
C ARG A 38 9.10 6.44 -3.98
N ALA A 39 9.96 6.75 -4.96
CA ALA A 39 9.66 7.71 -6.01
C ALA A 39 8.49 7.25 -6.90
N PHE A 40 8.42 5.95 -7.19
CA PHE A 40 7.29 5.36 -7.91
C PHE A 40 5.98 5.51 -7.12
N ALA A 41 5.97 5.14 -5.84
CA ALA A 41 4.80 5.32 -4.98
C ALA A 41 4.37 6.79 -4.86
N ASP A 42 5.34 7.71 -4.83
CA ASP A 42 5.08 9.14 -4.82
C ASP A 42 4.45 9.64 -6.13
N SER A 43 4.91 9.11 -7.26
CA SER A 43 4.37 9.43 -8.59
C SER A 43 2.95 8.88 -8.84
N LEU A 44 2.50 7.88 -8.06
CA LEU A 44 1.18 7.28 -8.23
C LEU A 44 0.07 8.21 -7.71
N LYS A 45 -0.61 8.95 -8.60
CA LYS A 45 -1.77 9.76 -8.22
C LYS A 45 -3.00 8.93 -7.86
N ALA A 46 -3.11 7.75 -8.45
CA ALA A 46 -4.15 6.76 -8.20
C ALA A 46 -3.51 5.38 -7.99
N PRO A 47 -4.23 4.43 -7.37
CA PRO A 47 -3.79 3.05 -7.26
C PRO A 47 -3.44 2.46 -8.62
N TYR A 48 -2.30 1.79 -8.70
CA TYR A 48 -1.96 0.99 -9.87
C TYR A 48 -2.66 -0.37 -9.78
N CYS A 49 -3.28 -0.82 -10.85
CA CYS A 49 -3.83 -2.17 -11.00
C CYS A 49 -3.33 -2.77 -12.30
N GLY A 50 -2.82 -3.99 -12.25
CA GLY A 50 -2.42 -4.71 -13.44
C GLY A 50 -1.88 -6.10 -13.16
N THR A 51 -1.56 -6.81 -14.23
CA THR A 51 -0.90 -8.12 -14.17
C THR A 51 0.62 -8.01 -14.17
N ASP A 52 1.15 -6.78 -14.12
CA ASP A 52 2.59 -6.55 -14.05
C ASP A 52 3.09 -6.88 -12.64
N THR A 53 3.90 -7.94 -12.55
CA THR A 53 4.53 -8.39 -11.31
C THR A 53 6.03 -8.06 -11.30
N GLY A 54 6.49 -7.10 -12.10
CA GLY A 54 7.89 -6.72 -12.21
C GLY A 54 8.38 -5.81 -11.07
N PHE A 55 7.46 -5.37 -10.21
CA PHE A 55 7.77 -4.48 -9.10
C PHE A 55 8.54 -5.18 -7.99
N GLU A 56 9.52 -4.48 -7.41
CA GLU A 56 10.23 -4.91 -6.19
C GLU A 56 9.25 -5.21 -5.04
N ALA A 57 8.13 -4.48 -4.99
CA ALA A 57 7.03 -4.65 -4.06
C ALA A 57 6.44 -6.08 -4.04
N VAL A 58 6.52 -6.83 -5.15
CA VAL A 58 6.02 -8.21 -5.23
C VAL A 58 6.84 -9.15 -4.35
N ALA A 59 8.12 -8.85 -4.12
CA ALA A 59 8.98 -9.66 -3.24
C ALA A 59 8.54 -9.61 -1.76
N TRP A 60 7.66 -8.67 -1.40
CA TRP A 60 7.09 -8.60 -0.05
C TRP A 60 5.92 -9.57 0.16
N LEU A 61 5.36 -10.11 -0.93
CA LEU A 61 4.29 -11.08 -0.89
C LEU A 61 4.86 -12.50 -0.71
N ASP A 62 4.09 -13.35 -0.05
CA ASP A 62 4.48 -14.74 0.20
C ASP A 62 4.56 -15.59 -1.09
N ALA A 63 3.78 -15.21 -2.11
CA ALA A 63 3.81 -15.83 -3.42
C ALA A 63 3.62 -14.79 -4.54
N LYS A 64 3.98 -15.18 -5.75
CA LYS A 64 3.82 -14.36 -6.95
C LYS A 64 2.35 -14.37 -7.40
N PRO A 65 1.64 -13.23 -7.33
CA PRO A 65 0.23 -13.19 -7.72
C PRO A 65 0.08 -13.16 -9.25
N LYS A 66 -1.13 -13.43 -9.77
CA LYS A 66 -1.47 -13.26 -11.20
C LYS A 66 -1.92 -11.83 -11.51
N SER A 67 -2.49 -11.14 -10.53
CA SER A 67 -2.81 -9.71 -10.62
C SER A 67 -2.37 -8.97 -9.35
N LEU A 68 -2.02 -7.71 -9.51
CA LEU A 68 -1.39 -6.86 -8.50
C LEU A 68 -2.09 -5.50 -8.46
N ALA A 69 -2.34 -5.02 -7.26
CA ALA A 69 -2.71 -3.64 -6.99
C ALA A 69 -1.72 -2.99 -6.02
N LEU A 70 -1.28 -1.77 -6.35
CA LEU A 70 -0.36 -0.98 -5.55
C LEU A 70 -1.06 0.31 -5.15
N VAL A 71 -1.24 0.50 -3.85
CA VAL A 71 -1.96 1.64 -3.27
C VAL A 71 -0.99 2.48 -2.46
N PRO A 72 -0.62 3.68 -2.92
CA PRO A 72 0.21 4.59 -2.14
C PRO A 72 -0.59 5.11 -0.93
N LEU A 73 0.06 5.15 0.24
CA LEU A 73 -0.49 5.71 1.46
C LEU A 73 0.13 7.09 1.68
N ARG A 74 -0.69 8.11 1.89
CA ARG A 74 -0.26 9.50 2.08
C ARG A 74 -1.01 10.10 3.25
N LEU A 75 -0.32 10.78 4.15
CA LEU A 75 -0.96 11.51 5.25
C LEU A 75 -1.78 12.68 4.72
N GLU A 76 -1.21 13.41 3.77
CA GLU A 76 -1.80 14.57 3.10
C GLU A 76 -2.06 14.22 1.63
N ALA A 77 -3.16 14.70 1.04
CA ALA A 77 -3.54 14.34 -0.33
C ALA A 77 -2.48 14.66 -1.40
N ASP A 78 -1.68 15.71 -1.19
CA ASP A 78 -0.58 16.16 -2.07
C ASP A 78 0.80 15.94 -1.42
N GLY A 79 0.84 15.24 -0.28
CA GLY A 79 2.07 14.99 0.46
C GLY A 79 2.86 13.79 -0.05
N PRO A 80 4.10 13.63 0.44
CA PRO A 80 4.90 12.46 0.12
C PRO A 80 4.19 11.20 0.59
N SER A 81 4.36 10.11 -0.18
CA SER A 81 3.93 8.80 0.30
C SER A 81 4.64 8.44 1.61
N VAL A 82 3.89 7.89 2.55
CA VAL A 82 4.36 7.34 3.84
C VAL A 82 4.29 5.82 3.89
N GLY A 83 3.87 5.22 2.80
CA GLY A 83 3.79 3.78 2.68
C GLY A 83 3.21 3.33 1.36
N LEU A 84 3.27 2.03 1.15
CA LEU A 84 2.69 1.34 0.02
C LEU A 84 2.03 0.07 0.50
N LEU A 85 0.75 -0.04 0.17
CA LEU A 85 -0.02 -1.26 0.34
C LEU A 85 0.00 -2.02 -0.98
N VAL A 86 0.42 -3.27 -0.90
CA VAL A 86 0.56 -4.19 -2.02
C VAL A 86 -0.48 -5.29 -1.85
N LEU A 87 -1.32 -5.46 -2.86
CA LEU A 87 -2.41 -6.41 -2.87
C LEU A 87 -2.21 -7.34 -4.06
N GLY A 88 -2.08 -8.63 -3.79
CA GLY A 88 -1.90 -9.67 -4.80
C GLY A 88 -3.04 -10.67 -4.79
N SER A 89 -3.44 -11.11 -5.97
CA SER A 89 -4.46 -12.15 -6.16
C SER A 89 -4.00 -13.22 -7.15
N ASP A 90 -4.44 -14.45 -6.96
CA ASP A 90 -4.19 -15.56 -7.90
C ASP A 90 -5.12 -15.51 -9.13
N ASP A 91 -6.14 -14.66 -9.07
CA ASP A 91 -7.04 -14.37 -10.19
C ASP A 91 -6.49 -13.18 -11.01
N ALA A 92 -6.29 -13.37 -12.32
CA ALA A 92 -5.70 -12.36 -13.19
C ALA A 92 -6.66 -11.20 -13.53
N GLU A 93 -7.98 -11.45 -13.51
CA GLU A 93 -8.98 -10.46 -13.85
C GLU A 93 -9.35 -9.58 -12.65
N ARG A 94 -9.06 -10.04 -11.44
CA ARG A 94 -9.38 -9.33 -10.20
C ARG A 94 -8.77 -7.94 -10.08
N PHE A 95 -7.50 -7.72 -10.43
CA PHE A 95 -6.92 -6.37 -10.46
C PHE A 95 -6.69 -5.89 -11.88
N SER A 96 -7.73 -6.01 -12.71
CA SER A 96 -7.73 -5.45 -14.06
C SER A 96 -7.81 -3.92 -14.02
N PRO A 97 -7.18 -3.21 -14.97
CA PRO A 97 -7.29 -1.75 -15.09
C PRO A 97 -8.73 -1.27 -15.40
N ASP A 98 -9.59 -2.17 -15.88
CA ASP A 98 -11.03 -1.93 -16.07
C ASP A 98 -11.82 -2.02 -14.74
N MET A 99 -11.29 -2.74 -13.74
CA MET A 99 -11.88 -2.77 -12.40
C MET A 99 -11.63 -1.41 -11.73
N GLY A 100 -12.71 -0.64 -11.54
CA GLY A 100 -12.63 0.70 -10.95
C GLY A 100 -11.80 0.75 -9.67
N THR A 101 -10.76 1.60 -9.64
CA THR A 101 -9.83 1.73 -8.52
C THR A 101 -10.42 2.44 -7.30
N THR A 102 -11.66 2.92 -7.38
CA THR A 102 -12.34 3.70 -6.32
C THR A 102 -12.37 3.01 -4.97
N PHE A 103 -12.50 1.68 -4.96
CA PHE A 103 -12.46 0.92 -3.72
C PHE A 103 -11.05 0.90 -3.10
N LEU A 104 -10.02 0.71 -3.92
CA LEU A 104 -8.62 0.75 -3.49
C LEU A 104 -8.22 2.14 -3.02
N GLU A 105 -8.74 3.19 -3.67
CA GLU A 105 -8.59 4.57 -3.23
C GLU A 105 -9.20 4.77 -1.84
N SER A 106 -10.41 4.24 -1.61
CA SER A 106 -11.08 4.30 -0.30
C SER A 106 -10.29 3.55 0.78
N ILE A 107 -9.72 2.38 0.46
CA ILE A 107 -8.82 1.65 1.38
C ILE A 107 -7.58 2.48 1.67
N GLY A 108 -6.93 3.04 0.65
CA GLY A 108 -5.76 3.88 0.79
C GLY A 108 -6.02 5.09 1.69
N GLN A 109 -7.18 5.74 1.52
CA GLN A 109 -7.62 6.84 2.37
C GLN A 109 -7.88 6.41 3.81
N LEU A 110 -8.59 5.30 4.04
CA LEU A 110 -8.87 4.78 5.38
C LEU A 110 -7.60 4.34 6.11
N ALA A 111 -6.70 3.65 5.41
CA ALA A 111 -5.41 3.25 5.95
C ALA A 111 -4.55 4.47 6.28
N SER A 112 -4.51 5.46 5.38
CA SER A 112 -3.80 6.72 5.61
C SER A 112 -4.37 7.50 6.81
N ALA A 113 -5.70 7.58 6.94
CA ALA A 113 -6.35 8.22 8.08
C ALA A 113 -6.11 7.47 9.40
N ALA A 114 -5.99 6.14 9.36
CA ALA A 114 -5.59 5.36 10.53
C ALA A 114 -4.12 5.59 10.91
N LEU A 115 -3.23 5.74 9.93
CA LEU A 115 -1.82 6.09 10.15
C LEU A 115 -1.64 7.51 10.70
N HIS A 116 -2.47 8.46 10.27
CA HIS A 116 -2.48 9.82 10.82
C HIS A 116 -2.77 9.84 12.35
N ARG A 117 -3.45 8.83 12.90
CA ARG A 117 -3.63 8.69 14.35
C ARG A 117 -2.42 8.12 15.09
N LEU A 118 -1.50 7.48 14.37
CA LEU A 118 -0.28 6.88 14.91
C LEU A 118 0.90 7.86 14.85
N GLU A 119 0.83 8.90 14.03
CA GLU A 119 1.71 10.04 14.22
C GLU A 119 1.42 10.67 15.58
N PRO A 120 2.44 10.91 16.42
CA PRO A 120 2.23 11.62 17.67
C PRO A 120 1.59 12.96 17.34
N ALA A 121 0.42 13.22 17.93
CA ALA A 121 -0.27 14.48 17.80
C ALA A 121 0.76 15.61 17.94
N ALA A 122 0.96 16.38 16.86
CA ALA A 122 1.78 17.57 16.93
C ALA A 122 1.34 18.37 18.16
N PRO A 123 2.26 18.74 19.07
CA PRO A 123 1.88 19.48 20.26
C PRO A 123 1.15 20.73 19.82
N LYS A 124 -0.11 20.83 20.22
CA LYS A 124 -0.95 22.00 20.00
C LYS A 124 -0.30 23.16 20.75
N ALA A 125 0.40 24.03 20.03
CA ALA A 125 0.96 25.27 20.54
C ALA A 125 -0.17 26.23 20.95
#